data_AF-A0A3C1RYZ0-F1
#
_entry.id   AF-A0A3C1RYZ0-F1
#
_cell.length_a   1.000
_cell.length_b   1.000
_cell.length_c   1.000
_cell.angle_alpha   90.00
_cell.angle_beta   90.00
_cell.angle_gamma   90.00
#
_symmetry.space_group_name_H-M   'P 1'
#
loop_
_entity.id
_entity.type
_entity.pdbx_description
1 polymer ?
#
loop_
_entity_poly.entity_id
_entity_poly.type
_entity_poly.pdbx_seq_one_letter_code
_entity_poly.pdbx_strand_id
1 'polypeptide(L)'
;MTQITLRLDIPTLQVEVIELLEKTSKQMAIAHNGRWFHNGAETKYREFQVQLEEQIRSVKNLELRMAIVAPMKAGKSTIINVTAGEEIVPSHNDAMTTLPTEIVFRADLTEPILILSPHTCAAFQQAIQALQQKIQTIGIDEALKIANYPHLRELLAEIEQGFSLTAETHGRNSCVDTLKVLNHLIRLNNKL
;
A
#
# COMPACT_ATOMS: atom_id res chain seq x y z
N MET A 1 27.66 0.74 42.91
CA MET A 1 26.42 0.65 42.10
C MET A 1 26.80 0.04 40.75
N THR A 2 26.50 -1.24 40.56
CA THR A 2 26.89 -1.99 39.37
C THR A 2 25.91 -1.66 38.25
N GLN A 3 26.37 -0.99 37.19
CA GLN A 3 25.57 -0.80 35.99
C GLN A 3 25.36 -2.16 35.33
N ILE A 4 24.12 -2.66 35.35
CA ILE A 4 23.71 -3.79 34.54
C ILE A 4 23.63 -3.26 33.10
N THR A 5 24.70 -3.43 32.34
CA THR A 5 24.67 -3.23 30.90
C THR A 5 23.90 -4.41 30.31
N LEU A 6 22.60 -4.22 30.03
CA LEU A 6 21.80 -5.16 29.22
C LEU A 6 22.44 -5.23 27.83
N ARG A 7 23.34 -6.19 27.63
CA ARG A 7 23.77 -6.60 26.29
C ARG A 7 22.62 -7.41 25.70
N LEU A 8 21.72 -6.74 24.99
CA LEU A 8 20.72 -7.41 24.16
C LEU A 8 21.42 -8.06 22.98
N ASP A 9 21.54 -9.39 23.02
CA ASP A 9 21.96 -10.19 21.88
C ASP A 9 20.74 -10.38 20.96
N ILE A 10 20.67 -9.54 19.92
CA ILE A 10 19.55 -9.51 18.96
C ILE A 10 19.31 -10.89 18.35
N PRO A 11 20.33 -11.63 17.86
CA PRO A 11 20.18 -13.02 17.43
C PRO A 11 19.54 -13.95 18.48
N THR A 12 20.00 -13.91 19.73
CA THR A 12 19.46 -14.78 20.79
C THR A 12 18.02 -14.43 21.10
N LEU A 13 17.72 -13.14 21.26
CA LEU A 13 16.36 -12.68 21.50
C LEU A 13 15.42 -13.06 20.35
N GLN A 14 15.89 -12.97 19.11
CA GLN A 14 15.12 -13.35 17.93
C GLN A 14 14.72 -14.83 17.99
N VAL A 15 15.68 -15.71 18.28
CA VAL A 15 15.43 -17.16 18.41
C VAL A 15 14.43 -17.45 19.52
N GLU A 16 14.64 -16.88 20.71
CA GLU A 16 13.76 -17.09 21.87
C GLU A 16 12.32 -16.62 21.59
N VAL A 17 12.16 -15.47 20.94
CA VAL A 17 10.84 -14.94 20.56
C VAL A 17 10.18 -15.84 19.51
N ILE A 18 10.92 -16.32 18.51
CA ILE A 18 10.38 -17.26 17.50
C ILE A 18 9.89 -18.54 18.17
N GLU A 19 10.69 -19.15 19.04
CA GLU A 19 10.31 -20.37 19.75
C GLU A 19 9.04 -20.18 20.58
N LEU A 20 8.93 -19.05 21.28
CA LEU A 20 7.75 -18.72 22.07
C LEU A 20 6.50 -18.58 21.19
N LEU A 21 6.59 -17.83 20.09
CA LEU A 21 5.47 -17.62 19.17
C LEU A 21 5.04 -18.92 18.48
N GLU A 22 5.98 -19.76 18.06
CA GLU A 22 5.68 -21.07 17.46
C GLU A 22 4.99 -22.01 18.46
N LYS A 23 5.45 -22.01 19.72
CA LYS A 23 4.81 -22.78 20.80
C LYS A 23 3.38 -22.31 21.05
N THR A 24 3.15 -20.99 21.08
CA THR A 24 1.81 -20.42 21.22
C THR A 24 0.91 -20.78 20.03
N SER A 25 1.43 -20.74 18.80
CA SER A 25 0.68 -21.14 17.59
C SER A 25 0.23 -22.60 17.67
N LYS A 26 1.14 -23.50 18.06
CA LYS A 26 0.83 -24.92 18.26
C LYS A 26 -0.26 -25.14 19.29
N GLN A 27 -0.24 -24.41 20.41
CA GLN A 27 -1.27 -24.49 21.44
C GLN A 27 -2.63 -23.99 20.93
N MET A 28 -2.66 -22.88 20.19
CA MET A 28 -3.89 -22.37 19.57
C MET A 28 -4.47 -23.38 18.56
N ALA A 29 -3.63 -24.07 17.79
CA ALA A 29 -4.07 -25.12 16.85
C ALA A 29 -4.73 -26.30 17.56
N ILE A 30 -4.17 -26.74 18.69
CA ILE A 30 -4.76 -27.79 19.52
C ILE A 30 -6.12 -27.34 20.09
N ALA A 31 -6.20 -26.10 20.58
CA ALA A 31 -7.42 -25.54 21.16
C ALA A 31 -8.55 -25.40 20.13
N HIS A 32 -8.22 -25.00 18.89
CA HIS A 32 -9.16 -24.95 17.77
C HIS A 32 -9.65 -26.36 17.36
N ASN A 33 -8.72 -27.30 17.12
CA ASN A 33 -9.06 -28.63 16.60
C ASN A 33 -9.80 -29.51 17.61
N GLY A 34 -9.61 -29.29 18.90
CA GLY A 34 -10.19 -30.17 19.92
C GLY A 34 -11.64 -29.86 20.33
N ARG A 35 -12.36 -28.97 19.62
CA ARG A 35 -13.78 -28.61 19.91
C ARG A 35 -14.03 -28.22 21.38
N TRP A 36 -13.03 -27.63 22.04
CA TRP A 36 -13.08 -27.26 23.46
C TRP A 36 -14.06 -26.11 23.74
N PHE A 37 -14.53 -25.43 22.70
CA PHE A 37 -15.41 -24.26 22.80
C PHE A 37 -16.73 -24.53 22.08
N HIS A 38 -17.86 -24.33 22.76
CA HIS A 38 -19.20 -24.57 22.20
C HIS A 38 -19.87 -23.29 21.66
N ASN A 39 -19.17 -22.15 21.64
CA ASN A 39 -19.76 -20.82 21.41
C ASN A 39 -19.09 -20.00 20.28
N GLY A 40 -18.69 -20.62 19.16
CA GLY A 40 -18.18 -19.88 17.98
C GLY A 40 -16.79 -19.22 18.16
N ALA A 41 -16.08 -19.52 19.25
CA ALA A 41 -14.72 -19.04 19.49
C ALA A 41 -13.68 -19.62 18.50
N GLU A 42 -14.03 -20.68 17.77
CA GLU A 42 -13.18 -21.34 16.78
C GLU A 42 -12.67 -20.38 15.70
N THR A 43 -13.54 -19.48 15.21
CA THR A 43 -13.19 -18.46 14.21
C THR A 43 -12.15 -17.47 14.74
N LYS A 44 -12.28 -17.07 16.00
CA LYS A 44 -11.37 -16.12 16.65
C LYS A 44 -9.95 -16.70 16.82
N TYR A 45 -9.84 -17.98 17.15
CA TYR A 45 -8.53 -18.65 17.22
C TYR A 45 -7.87 -18.80 15.85
N ARG A 46 -8.66 -19.01 14.80
CA ARG A 46 -8.13 -18.99 13.41
C ARG A 46 -7.61 -17.60 13.04
N GLU A 47 -8.35 -16.54 13.35
CA GLU A 47 -7.88 -15.16 13.10
C GLU A 47 -6.58 -14.85 13.86
N PHE A 48 -6.50 -15.25 15.14
CA PHE A 48 -5.27 -15.09 15.92
C PHE A 48 -4.10 -15.91 15.38
N GLN A 49 -4.35 -17.12 14.86
CA GLN A 49 -3.29 -17.91 14.20
C GLN A 49 -2.71 -17.19 13.00
N VAL A 50 -3.56 -16.62 12.13
CA VAL A 50 -3.11 -15.86 10.96
C VAL A 50 -2.24 -14.68 11.40
N GLN A 51 -2.70 -13.91 12.40
CA GLN A 51 -1.93 -12.79 12.94
C GLN A 51 -0.58 -13.25 13.53
N LEU A 52 -0.58 -14.37 14.26
CA LEU A 52 0.62 -14.91 14.90
C LEU A 52 1.65 -15.41 13.87
N GLU A 53 1.19 -16.04 12.79
CA GLU A 53 2.05 -16.44 11.67
C GLU A 53 2.71 -15.24 10.98
N GLU A 54 1.97 -14.14 10.82
CA GLU A 54 2.54 -12.88 10.33
C GLU A 54 3.60 -12.31 11.27
N GLN A 55 3.36 -12.33 12.59
CA GLN A 55 4.35 -11.88 13.57
C GLN A 55 5.60 -12.76 13.59
N ILE A 56 5.44 -14.08 13.51
CA ILE A 56 6.57 -15.03 13.41
C ILE A 56 7.42 -14.69 12.18
N ARG A 57 6.80 -14.44 11.02
CA ARG A 57 7.51 -14.04 9.80
C ARG A 57 8.25 -12.73 9.98
N SER A 58 7.60 -11.73 10.58
CA SER A 58 8.19 -10.41 10.85
C SER A 58 9.44 -10.54 11.72
N VAL A 59 9.36 -11.30 12.82
CA VAL A 59 10.50 -11.54 13.72
C VAL A 59 11.60 -12.34 13.02
N LYS A 60 11.26 -13.38 12.25
CA LYS A 60 12.22 -14.19 11.48
C LYS A 60 13.03 -13.37 10.49
N ASN A 61 12.38 -12.42 9.81
CA ASN A 61 13.03 -11.60 8.80
C ASN A 61 13.57 -10.26 9.36
N LEU A 62 13.41 -10.00 10.65
CA LEU A 62 13.68 -8.70 11.28
C LEU A 62 12.97 -7.54 10.55
N GLU A 63 11.77 -7.83 10.03
CA GLU A 63 10.93 -6.86 9.36
C GLU A 63 10.17 -6.02 10.39
N LEU A 64 10.17 -4.70 10.21
CA LEU A 64 9.31 -3.78 10.94
C LEU A 64 8.13 -3.37 10.03
N ARG A 65 6.93 -3.84 10.34
CA ARG A 65 5.70 -3.43 9.63
C ARG A 65 5.00 -2.31 10.41
N MET A 66 4.78 -1.18 9.76
CA MET A 66 4.13 0.00 10.35
C MET A 66 2.94 0.44 9.49
N ALA A 67 1.79 0.64 10.11
CA ALA A 67 0.64 1.28 9.47
C ALA A 67 0.65 2.78 9.75
N ILE A 68 0.74 3.60 8.71
CA ILE A 68 0.70 5.07 8.83
C ILE A 68 -0.69 5.57 8.43
N VAL A 69 -1.51 5.90 9.43
CA VAL A 69 -2.85 6.47 9.23
C VAL A 69 -2.85 7.91 9.74
N ALA A 70 -3.16 8.84 8.86
CA ALA A 70 -3.26 10.26 9.22
C ALA A 70 -4.27 10.97 8.30
N PRO A 71 -4.98 12.00 8.82
CA PRO A 71 -5.82 12.87 8.01
C PRO A 71 -5.07 13.47 6.81
N MET A 72 -5.81 13.93 5.82
CA MET A 72 -5.22 14.65 4.70
C MET A 72 -4.44 15.88 5.20
N LYS A 73 -3.32 16.19 4.55
CA LYS A 73 -2.41 17.30 4.88
C LYS A 73 -1.71 17.22 6.24
N ALA A 74 -1.80 16.08 6.94
CA ALA A 74 -1.07 15.85 8.20
C ALA A 74 0.41 15.46 8.01
N GLY A 75 0.95 15.55 6.79
CA GLY A 75 2.38 15.23 6.53
C GLY A 75 2.71 13.74 6.36
N LYS A 76 1.72 12.87 6.10
CA LYS A 76 1.95 11.42 5.88
C LYS A 76 2.99 11.12 4.79
N SER A 77 2.82 11.71 3.61
CA SER A 77 3.79 11.54 2.51
C SER A 77 5.17 12.07 2.90
N THR A 78 5.22 13.14 3.70
CA THR A 78 6.49 13.69 4.22
C THR A 78 7.18 12.70 5.15
N ILE A 79 6.47 12.09 6.10
CA ILE A 79 7.05 11.09 7.01
C ILE A 79 7.55 9.87 6.22
N ILE A 80 6.79 9.43 5.23
CA ILE A 80 7.17 8.32 4.34
C ILE A 80 8.45 8.67 3.58
N ASN A 81 8.50 9.82 2.91
CA ASN A 81 9.65 10.24 2.10
C ASN A 81 10.90 10.47 2.96
N VAL A 82 10.74 11.05 4.16
CA VAL A 82 11.84 11.22 5.12
C VAL A 82 12.34 9.86 5.63
N THR A 83 11.45 8.93 5.94
CA THR A 83 11.82 7.56 6.34
C THR A 83 12.55 6.84 5.20
N ALA A 84 12.10 7.03 3.96
CA ALA A 84 12.72 6.44 2.78
C ALA A 84 14.06 7.08 2.41
N GLY A 85 14.35 8.29 2.90
CA GLY A 85 15.49 9.09 2.46
C GLY A 85 15.34 9.66 1.04
N GLU A 86 14.18 9.47 0.41
CA GLU A 86 13.92 9.88 -0.97
C GLU A 86 12.42 10.17 -1.20
N GLU A 87 12.08 11.06 -2.14
CA GLU A 87 10.69 11.38 -2.47
C GLU A 87 10.07 10.29 -3.37
N ILE A 88 9.52 9.26 -2.73
CA ILE A 88 8.93 8.09 -3.40
C ILE A 88 7.41 8.16 -3.54
N VAL A 89 6.75 8.99 -2.73
CA VAL A 89 5.30 9.25 -2.80
C VAL A 89 5.07 10.73 -3.06
N PRO A 90 4.16 11.12 -3.99
CA PRO A 90 3.90 12.52 -4.28
C PRO A 90 3.44 13.30 -3.03
N SER A 91 4.14 14.39 -2.74
CA SER A 91 3.80 15.34 -1.66
C SER A 91 3.33 16.69 -2.23
N HIS A 92 2.02 16.84 -2.44
CA HIS A 92 1.39 18.12 -2.80
C HIS A 92 0.18 18.42 -1.90
N ASN A 93 -0.26 19.68 -1.89
CA ASN A 93 -1.32 20.22 -1.04
C ASN A 93 -2.73 19.66 -1.32
N ASP A 94 -2.91 18.84 -2.36
CA ASP A 94 -4.17 18.17 -2.67
C ASP A 94 -4.13 16.69 -2.22
N ALA A 95 -5.29 16.03 -2.16
CA ALA A 95 -5.38 14.62 -1.76
C ALA A 95 -4.63 13.69 -2.73
N MET A 96 -3.35 13.39 -2.49
CA MET A 96 -2.49 12.62 -3.40
C MET A 96 -2.35 11.13 -3.01
N THR A 97 -3.10 10.64 -2.03
CA THR A 97 -3.04 9.22 -1.63
C THR A 97 -4.46 8.68 -1.56
N THR A 98 -4.97 8.29 -2.72
CA THR A 98 -6.33 7.73 -2.85
C THR A 98 -6.33 6.21 -2.72
N LEU A 99 -5.19 5.57 -3.00
CA LEU A 99 -5.02 4.13 -2.87
C LEU A 99 -4.25 3.79 -1.59
N PRO A 100 -4.65 2.75 -0.84
CA PRO A 100 -3.77 2.12 0.12
C PRO A 100 -2.50 1.66 -0.60
N THR A 101 -1.33 2.07 -0.11
CA THR A 101 -0.03 1.78 -0.71
C THR A 101 0.86 1.12 0.32
N GLU A 102 1.38 -0.06 0.01
CA GLU A 102 2.43 -0.71 0.78
C GLU A 102 3.79 -0.24 0.25
N ILE A 103 4.70 0.08 1.16
CA ILE A 103 6.07 0.50 0.83
C ILE A 103 7.00 -0.51 1.48
N VAL A 104 7.78 -1.19 0.65
CA VAL A 104 8.68 -2.26 1.09
C VAL A 104 10.12 -1.85 0.78
N PHE A 105 10.93 -1.75 1.82
CA PHE A 105 12.36 -1.52 1.68
C PHE A 105 13.07 -2.84 1.42
N ARG A 106 13.75 -2.90 0.28
CA ARG A 106 14.47 -4.08 -0.19
C ARG A 106 15.90 -3.71 -0.52
N ALA A 107 16.86 -4.38 0.11
CA ALA A 107 18.29 -4.08 -0.04
C ALA A 107 18.84 -4.46 -1.42
N ASP A 108 18.13 -5.32 -2.17
CA ASP A 108 18.53 -5.80 -3.49
C ASP A 108 18.02 -4.91 -4.64
N LEU A 109 17.25 -3.86 -4.36
CA LEU A 109 16.77 -2.91 -5.35
C LEU A 109 17.69 -1.71 -5.45
N THR A 110 18.07 -1.34 -6.67
CA THR A 110 18.87 -0.15 -6.98
C THR A 110 18.01 1.07 -7.31
N GLU A 111 16.74 0.87 -7.60
CA GLU A 111 15.76 1.91 -7.91
C GLU A 111 14.37 1.49 -7.42
N PRO A 112 13.44 2.44 -7.18
CA PRO A 112 12.08 2.11 -6.76
C PRO A 112 11.30 1.45 -7.90
N ILE A 113 10.46 0.50 -7.51
CA ILE A 113 9.55 -0.22 -8.42
C ILE A 113 8.13 -0.06 -7.88
N LEU A 114 7.24 0.48 -8.72
CA LEU A 114 5.80 0.52 -8.46
C LEU A 114 5.16 -0.69 -9.11
N ILE A 115 4.55 -1.54 -8.29
CA ILE A 115 3.83 -2.74 -8.72
C ILE A 115 2.33 -2.51 -8.49
N LEU A 116 1.55 -2.63 -9.55
CA LEU A 116 0.09 -2.61 -9.49
C LEU A 116 -0.43 -4.05 -9.55
N SER A 117 -1.28 -4.42 -8.58
CA SER A 117 -1.89 -5.74 -8.58
C SER A 117 -2.74 -5.94 -9.85
N PRO A 118 -2.89 -7.18 -10.36
CA PRO A 118 -3.75 -7.45 -11.52
C PRO A 118 -5.18 -6.93 -11.34
N HIS A 119 -5.70 -7.02 -10.12
CA HIS A 119 -7.02 -6.48 -9.76
C HIS A 119 -7.05 -4.96 -9.87
N THR A 120 -6.02 -4.26 -9.37
CA THR A 120 -5.89 -2.81 -9.48
C THR A 120 -5.81 -2.39 -10.95
N CYS A 121 -4.96 -3.04 -11.74
CA CYS A 121 -4.84 -2.76 -13.17
C CYS A 121 -6.19 -2.92 -13.89
N ALA A 122 -6.90 -4.02 -13.66
CA ALA A 122 -8.20 -4.27 -14.27
C ALA A 122 -9.24 -3.20 -13.88
N ALA A 123 -9.30 -2.82 -12.60
CA ALA A 123 -10.23 -1.79 -12.12
C ALA A 123 -9.95 -0.42 -12.76
N PHE A 124 -8.67 -0.02 -12.85
CA PHE A 124 -8.32 1.22 -13.52
C PHE A 124 -8.54 1.15 -15.03
N GLN A 125 -8.28 0.02 -15.69
CA GLN A 125 -8.55 -0.15 -17.11
C GLN A 125 -10.04 0.08 -17.42
N GLN A 126 -10.93 -0.47 -16.60
CA GLN A 126 -12.38 -0.25 -16.72
C GLN A 126 -12.75 1.23 -16.50
N ALA A 127 -12.16 1.88 -15.50
CA ALA A 127 -12.39 3.30 -15.24
C ALA A 127 -11.90 4.19 -16.40
N ILE A 128 -10.73 3.89 -16.96
CA ILE A 128 -10.16 4.59 -18.12
C ILE A 128 -11.08 4.45 -19.34
N GLN A 129 -11.58 3.23 -19.61
CA GLN A 129 -12.53 3.00 -20.71
C GLN A 129 -13.83 3.80 -20.54
N ALA A 130 -14.39 3.81 -19.33
CA ALA A 130 -15.60 4.59 -19.04
C ALA A 130 -15.36 6.10 -19.21
N LEU A 131 -14.22 6.60 -18.74
CA LEU A 131 -13.81 7.99 -18.94
C LEU A 131 -13.61 8.32 -20.42
N GLN A 132 -12.95 7.45 -21.18
CA GLN A 132 -12.72 7.63 -22.61
C GLN A 132 -14.04 7.76 -23.37
N GLN A 133 -15.02 6.88 -23.12
CA GLN A 133 -16.35 6.97 -23.74
C GLN A 133 -17.07 8.28 -23.41
N LYS A 134 -16.99 8.72 -22.15
CA LYS A 134 -17.57 10.01 -21.73
C LYS A 134 -16.90 11.17 -22.46
N ILE A 135 -15.56 11.21 -22.49
CA ILE A 135 -14.78 12.26 -23.16
C ILE A 135 -15.12 12.32 -24.66
N GLN A 136 -15.23 11.17 -25.33
CA GLN A 136 -15.64 11.11 -26.74
C GLN A 136 -17.06 11.65 -26.98
N THR A 137 -17.94 11.60 -25.97
CA THR A 137 -19.32 12.08 -26.07
C THR A 137 -19.43 13.59 -25.85
N ILE A 138 -18.73 14.13 -24.85
CA ILE A 138 -18.85 15.55 -24.43
C ILE A 138 -17.73 16.44 -24.97
N GLY A 139 -16.63 15.86 -25.45
CA GLY A 139 -15.40 16.55 -25.87
C GLY A 139 -14.49 16.94 -24.70
N ILE A 140 -13.19 17.06 -24.99
CA ILE A 140 -12.17 17.42 -23.98
C ILE A 140 -12.48 18.76 -23.30
N ASP A 141 -12.95 19.76 -24.05
CA ASP A 141 -13.16 21.11 -23.50
C ASP A 141 -14.30 21.14 -22.46
N GLU A 142 -15.38 20.37 -22.66
CA GLU A 142 -16.44 20.28 -21.64
C GLU A 142 -16.04 19.38 -20.47
N ALA A 143 -15.26 18.32 -20.74
CA ALA A 143 -14.67 17.51 -19.67
C ALA A 143 -13.78 18.36 -18.73
N LEU A 144 -12.98 19.29 -19.29
CA LEU A 144 -12.17 20.22 -18.51
C LEU A 144 -13.01 21.18 -17.66
N LYS A 145 -14.11 21.71 -18.21
CA LYS A 145 -15.03 22.59 -17.46
C LYS A 145 -15.68 21.86 -16.29
N ILE A 146 -16.13 20.61 -16.50
CA ILE A 146 -16.78 19.80 -15.46
C ILE A 146 -15.77 19.38 -14.38
N ALA A 147 -14.57 18.97 -14.80
CA ALA A 147 -13.51 18.57 -13.88
C ALA A 147 -12.98 19.76 -13.05
N ASN A 148 -13.04 20.98 -13.59
CA ASN A 148 -12.48 22.20 -13.00
C ASN A 148 -10.98 22.10 -12.69
N TYR A 149 -10.24 21.33 -13.51
CA TYR A 149 -8.80 21.13 -13.39
C TYR A 149 -8.10 21.40 -14.73
N PRO A 150 -7.68 22.64 -15.01
CA PRO A 150 -7.11 23.02 -16.31
C PRO A 150 -5.79 22.29 -16.63
N HIS A 151 -5.05 21.85 -15.61
CA HIS A 151 -3.79 21.11 -15.76
C HIS A 151 -3.98 19.65 -16.21
N LEU A 152 -5.22 19.12 -16.26
CA LEU A 152 -5.48 17.74 -16.69
C LEU A 152 -5.71 17.61 -18.19
N ARG A 153 -5.51 18.68 -18.98
CA ARG A 153 -5.73 18.67 -20.43
C ARG A 153 -4.90 17.59 -21.13
N GLU A 154 -3.63 17.46 -20.78
CA GLU A 154 -2.73 16.45 -21.35
C GLU A 154 -3.23 15.04 -21.02
N LEU A 155 -3.57 14.77 -19.75
CA LEU A 155 -4.10 13.48 -19.33
C LEU A 155 -5.43 13.13 -20.03
N LEU A 156 -6.34 14.10 -20.21
CA LEU A 156 -7.60 13.87 -20.92
C LEU A 156 -7.36 13.53 -22.41
N ALA A 157 -6.39 14.20 -23.04
CA ALA A 157 -5.99 13.89 -24.42
C ALA A 157 -5.35 12.49 -24.53
N GLU A 158 -4.51 12.10 -23.57
CA GLU A 158 -3.95 10.74 -23.50
C GLU A 158 -5.05 9.69 -23.32
N ILE A 159 -6.01 9.93 -22.43
CA ILE A 159 -7.16 9.01 -22.22
C ILE A 159 -7.97 8.86 -23.50
N GLU A 160 -8.23 9.97 -24.22
CA GLU A 160 -8.96 9.93 -25.49
C GLU A 160 -8.23 9.05 -26.53
N GLN A 161 -6.90 9.13 -26.58
CA GLN A 161 -6.05 8.37 -27.51
C GLN A 161 -5.82 6.90 -27.12
N GLY A 162 -6.31 6.45 -25.96
CA GLY A 162 -6.17 5.06 -25.50
C GLY A 162 -5.04 4.84 -24.51
N PHE A 163 -4.95 5.69 -23.48
CA PHE A 163 -4.07 5.50 -22.33
C PHE A 163 -4.18 4.10 -21.72
N SER A 164 -3.04 3.51 -21.36
CA SER A 164 -2.97 2.21 -20.70
C SER A 164 -1.98 2.25 -19.53
N LEU A 165 -2.29 1.47 -18.49
CA LEU A 165 -1.43 1.34 -17.32
C LEU A 165 -0.54 0.11 -17.43
N THR A 166 0.71 0.27 -17.04
CA THR A 166 1.65 -0.84 -16.88
C THR A 166 1.50 -1.45 -15.48
N ALA A 167 1.63 -2.78 -15.39
CA ALA A 167 1.60 -3.47 -14.10
C ALA A 167 2.85 -3.17 -13.24
N GLU A 168 3.97 -2.88 -13.90
CA GLU A 168 5.25 -2.58 -13.27
C GLU A 168 5.82 -1.29 -13.86
N THR A 169 6.30 -0.40 -12.99
CA THR A 169 6.96 0.86 -13.37
C THR A 169 8.26 0.97 -12.59
N HIS A 170 9.35 1.27 -13.29
CA HIS A 170 10.69 1.40 -12.72
C HIS A 170 11.14 2.84 -12.66
N GLY A 171 11.93 3.16 -11.63
CA GLY A 171 12.57 4.45 -11.46
C GLY A 171 11.67 5.46 -10.74
N ARG A 172 12.29 6.33 -9.95
CA ARG A 172 11.58 7.24 -9.03
C ARG A 172 10.58 8.15 -9.73
N ASN A 173 11.03 8.88 -10.75
CA ASN A 173 10.19 9.87 -11.42
C ASN A 173 8.98 9.19 -12.07
N SER A 174 9.20 8.09 -12.78
CA SER A 174 8.14 7.29 -13.39
C SER A 174 7.15 6.75 -12.34
N CYS A 175 7.63 6.24 -11.21
CA CYS A 175 6.76 5.78 -10.13
C CYS A 175 5.89 6.93 -9.58
N VAL A 176 6.51 8.08 -9.29
CA VAL A 176 5.81 9.26 -8.77
C VAL A 176 4.79 9.78 -9.77
N ASP A 177 5.14 9.84 -11.06
CA ASP A 177 4.24 10.32 -12.10
C ASP A 177 3.08 9.35 -12.35
N THR A 178 3.34 8.03 -12.36
CA THR A 178 2.26 7.03 -12.38
C THR A 178 1.33 7.18 -11.18
N LEU A 179 1.85 7.36 -9.96
CA LEU A 179 1.01 7.61 -8.78
C LEU A 179 0.18 8.90 -8.92
N LYS A 180 0.72 9.98 -9.48
CA LYS A 180 -0.04 11.21 -9.77
C LYS A 180 -1.17 10.93 -10.75
N VAL A 181 -0.88 10.23 -11.85
CA VAL A 181 -1.88 9.85 -12.85
C VAL A 181 -3.01 9.03 -12.23
N LEU A 182 -2.69 8.00 -11.43
CA LEU A 182 -3.70 7.19 -10.74
C LEU A 182 -4.63 8.03 -9.85
N ASN A 183 -4.08 9.00 -9.12
CA ASN A 183 -4.89 9.91 -8.32
C ASN A 183 -5.79 10.81 -9.18
N HIS A 184 -5.26 11.33 -10.29
CA HIS A 184 -6.05 12.15 -11.20
C HIS A 184 -7.17 11.37 -11.88
N LEU A 185 -6.94 10.11 -12.26
CA LEU A 185 -7.97 9.23 -12.81
C LEU A 185 -9.14 9.05 -11.84
N ILE A 186 -8.86 8.83 -10.55
CA ILE A 186 -9.92 8.71 -9.53
C ILE A 186 -10.67 10.04 -9.38
N ARG A 187 -9.96 11.17 -9.37
CA ARG A 187 -10.60 12.50 -9.29
C ARG A 187 -11.51 12.79 -10.48
N LEU A 188 -11.06 12.46 -11.69
CA LEU A 188 -11.83 12.61 -12.92
C LEU A 188 -13.09 11.73 -12.89
N ASN A 189 -12.95 10.46 -12.51
CA ASN A 189 -14.08 9.53 -12.43
C ASN A 189 -15.13 9.93 -11.38
N ASN A 190 -14.75 10.70 -10.36
CA ASN A 190 -15.69 11.24 -9.38
C ASN A 190 -16.40 12.52 -9.86
N LYS A 191 -15.97 13.13 -10.97
CA LYS A 191 -16.49 14.40 -11.49
C LYS A 191 -17.25 14.23 -12.81
N LEU A 192 -16.77 13.35 -13.69
CA LEU A 192 -17.33 13.05 -15.01
C LEU A 192 -18.23 11.82 -14.92
#